data_AF-A0A1Y3AYT5-F1
#
_entry.id   AF-A0A1Y3AYT5-F1
#
_cell.length_a   1.000
_cell.length_b   1.000
_cell.length_c   1.000
_cell.angle_alpha   90.00
_cell.angle_beta   90.00
_cell.angle_gamma   90.00
#
_symmetry.space_group_name_H-M   'P 1'
#
loop_
_entity.id
_entity.type
_entity.pdbx_description
1 polymer ?
#
loop_
_entity_poly.entity_id
_entity_poly.type
_entity_poly.pdbx_seq_one_letter_code
_entity_poly.pdbx_strand_id
1 'polypeptide(L)'
;MDSGYLMGRASDTYCNVFIDDILVGKTPIIDNSNNPSWHYLLPRQFTVKRETWIRIELMDSDHVRNDHIGGILLNFGDLIKNGSINKPINMFHGRGYIWVTISSVPIPSSLSDVK
;
A
#
# COMPACT_ATOMS: atom_id res chain seq x y z
N MET A 1 -3.62 -38.90 -11.97
CA MET A 1 -2.91 -37.99 -12.89
C MET A 1 -3.74 -36.73 -12.96
N ASP A 2 -3.21 -35.62 -12.44
CA ASP A 2 -3.41 -34.31 -13.06
C ASP A 2 -2.24 -33.42 -12.68
N SER A 3 -1.31 -33.31 -13.62
CA SER A 3 -0.04 -32.59 -13.54
C SER A 3 -0.21 -31.07 -13.76
N GLY A 4 -1.36 -30.52 -13.34
CA GLY A 4 -1.70 -29.09 -13.50
C GLY A 4 -0.99 -28.13 -12.54
N TYR A 5 -0.22 -28.65 -11.58
CA TYR A 5 0.48 -27.86 -10.56
C TYR A 5 1.75 -27.14 -11.07
N LEU A 6 2.13 -27.33 -12.35
CA LEU A 6 3.43 -26.89 -12.89
C LEU A 6 3.32 -25.87 -14.05
N MET A 7 2.20 -25.17 -14.19
CA MET A 7 2.14 -23.91 -14.94
C MET A 7 1.89 -22.77 -13.95
N GLY A 8 2.87 -21.87 -13.82
CA GLY A 8 2.93 -20.84 -12.79
C GLY A 8 1.61 -20.10 -12.60
N ARG A 9 0.94 -20.39 -11.48
CA ARG A 9 -0.26 -19.69 -11.05
C ARG A 9 0.16 -18.25 -10.67
N ALA A 10 -0.58 -17.26 -11.13
CA ALA A 10 -0.34 -15.88 -10.71
C ALA A 10 -0.80 -15.73 -9.25
N SER A 11 -0.24 -14.75 -8.56
CA SER A 11 -0.49 -14.52 -7.14
C SER A 11 -1.92 -14.02 -6.86
N ASP A 12 -2.45 -14.39 -5.70
CA ASP A 12 -3.74 -13.95 -5.17
C ASP A 12 -3.46 -12.71 -4.29
N THR A 13 -3.39 -11.53 -4.91
CA THR A 13 -2.67 -10.40 -4.32
C THR A 13 -3.53 -9.43 -3.53
N TYR A 14 -2.93 -8.83 -2.49
CA TYR A 14 -3.50 -7.71 -1.74
C TYR A 14 -2.40 -6.81 -1.19
N CYS A 15 -2.77 -5.59 -0.78
CA CYS A 15 -1.87 -4.66 -0.13
C CYS A 15 -2.24 -4.46 1.35
N ASN A 16 -1.24 -4.51 2.23
CA ASN A 16 -1.31 -3.99 3.59
C ASN A 16 -0.78 -2.55 3.61
N VAL A 17 -1.45 -1.65 4.34
CA VAL A 17 -1.01 -0.26 4.50
C VAL A 17 -0.69 0.02 5.95
N PHE A 18 0.51 0.54 6.19
CA PHE A 18 1.01 0.90 7.50
C PHE A 18 1.32 2.39 7.59
N ILE A 19 1.05 2.96 8.77
CA ILE A 19 1.47 4.31 9.16
C ILE A 19 2.27 4.17 10.45
N ASP A 20 3.55 4.58 10.45
CA ASP A 20 4.48 4.44 11.57
C ASP A 20 4.42 3.01 12.19
N ASP A 21 4.50 2.00 11.31
CA ASP A 21 4.44 0.56 11.60
C ASP A 21 3.11 0.00 12.12
N ILE A 22 2.08 0.82 12.24
CA ILE A 22 0.73 0.37 12.59
C ILE A 22 -0.01 -0.02 11.31
N LEU A 23 -0.51 -1.26 11.23
CA LEU A 23 -1.39 -1.69 10.13
C LEU A 23 -2.72 -0.92 10.23
N VAL A 24 -2.97 -0.04 9.25
CA VAL A 24 -4.16 0.82 9.23
C VAL A 24 -5.19 0.41 8.18
N GLY A 25 -4.82 -0.48 7.26
CA GLY A 25 -5.76 -0.99 6.27
C GLY A 25 -5.20 -2.13 5.43
N LYS A 26 -6.13 -2.82 4.78
CA LYS A 26 -5.88 -3.93 3.87
C LYS A 26 -6.83 -3.79 2.68
N THR A 27 -6.34 -4.03 1.46
CA THR A 27 -7.20 -4.09 0.27
C THR A 27 -7.93 -5.43 0.18
N PRO A 28 -9.00 -5.54 -0.64
CA PRO A 28 -9.50 -6.83 -1.07
C PRO A 28 -8.40 -7.66 -1.76
N ILE A 29 -8.57 -8.99 -1.77
CA ILE A 29 -7.72 -9.90 -2.53
C ILE A 29 -8.20 -9.90 -3.98
N ILE A 30 -7.26 -9.85 -4.93
CA ILE A 30 -7.51 -10.08 -6.35
C ILE A 30 -6.81 -11.37 -6.74
N ASP A 31 -7.60 -12.37 -7.10
CA ASP A 31 -7.11 -13.70 -7.41
C ASP A 31 -6.39 -13.74 -8.76
N ASN A 32 -5.31 -14.53 -8.81
CA ASN A 32 -4.59 -14.95 -10.01
C ASN A 32 -4.22 -13.79 -10.96
N SER A 33 -3.62 -12.72 -10.43
CA SER A 33 -3.19 -11.56 -11.23
C SER A 33 -1.81 -11.06 -10.84
N ASN A 34 -0.95 -10.92 -11.86
CA ASN A 34 0.37 -10.26 -11.74
C ASN A 34 0.30 -8.74 -11.94
N ASN A 35 -0.86 -8.19 -12.34
CA ASN A 35 -1.10 -6.76 -12.50
C ASN A 35 -2.45 -6.39 -11.84
N PRO A 36 -2.59 -6.61 -10.53
CA PRO A 36 -3.83 -6.32 -9.81
C PRO A 36 -4.17 -4.82 -9.85
N SER A 37 -5.46 -4.51 -9.98
CA SER A 37 -5.98 -3.14 -9.85
C SER A 37 -7.13 -3.12 -8.85
N TRP A 38 -6.86 -2.64 -7.64
CA TRP A 38 -7.86 -2.63 -6.56
C TRP A 38 -8.83 -1.45 -6.61
N HIS A 39 -8.44 -0.33 -7.23
CA HIS A 39 -9.19 0.94 -7.18
C HIS A 39 -9.73 1.26 -5.77
N TYR A 40 -8.91 0.97 -4.75
CA TYR A 40 -9.34 0.97 -3.35
C TYR A 40 -8.89 2.24 -2.64
N LEU A 41 -9.85 2.93 -2.02
CA LEU A 41 -9.60 4.05 -1.13
C LEU A 41 -9.66 3.55 0.31
N LEU A 42 -8.64 3.86 1.11
CA LEU A 42 -8.71 3.58 2.55
C LEU A 42 -9.92 4.29 3.17
N PRO A 43 -10.75 3.59 3.95
CA PRO A 43 -12.00 4.15 4.46
C PRO A 43 -11.81 5.22 5.55
N ARG A 44 -10.57 5.44 6.00
CA ARG A 44 -10.22 6.35 7.08
C ARG A 44 -9.16 7.36 6.64
N GLN A 45 -9.32 8.59 7.10
CA GLN A 45 -8.29 9.64 7.01
C GLN A 45 -7.42 9.64 8.26
N PHE A 46 -6.15 10.03 8.10
CA PHE A 46 -5.17 10.01 9.17
C PHE A 46 -4.52 11.38 9.31
N THR A 47 -4.43 11.85 10.55
CA THR A 47 -3.58 12.99 10.91
C THR A 47 -2.16 12.46 11.07
N VAL A 48 -1.24 12.99 10.27
CA VAL A 48 0.16 12.54 10.22
C VAL A 48 1.09 13.73 10.40
N LYS A 49 2.33 13.44 10.82
CA LYS A 49 3.40 14.44 10.92
C LYS A 49 4.32 14.31 9.71
N ARG A 50 5.22 15.28 9.51
CA ARG A 50 6.18 15.23 8.39
C ARG A 50 7.12 14.03 8.50
N GLU A 51 7.39 13.60 9.71
CA GLU A 51 8.29 12.50 10.02
C GLU A 51 7.60 11.13 9.85
N THR A 52 6.29 11.11 9.61
CA THR A 52 5.50 9.87 9.47
C THR A 52 5.93 9.08 8.25
N TRP A 53 6.11 7.78 8.45
CA TRP A 53 6.37 6.82 7.38
C TRP A 53 5.08 6.12 6.94
N ILE A 54 4.89 6.05 5.64
CA ILE A 54 3.82 5.29 4.99
C ILE A 54 4.47 4.10 4.29
N ARG A 55 4.10 2.90 4.71
CA ARG A 55 4.56 1.64 4.09
C ARG A 55 3.38 0.92 3.48
N ILE A 56 3.52 0.48 2.24
CA ILE A 56 2.51 -0.35 1.57
C ILE A 56 3.20 -1.63 1.12
N GLU A 57 2.73 -2.77 1.60
CA GLU A 57 3.30 -4.09 1.32
C GLU A 57 2.35 -4.87 0.44
N LEU A 58 2.85 -5.32 -0.71
CA LEU A 58 2.20 -6.24 -1.62
C LEU A 58 2.42 -7.67 -1.14
N MET A 59 1.32 -8.37 -0.90
CA MET A 59 1.28 -9.72 -0.36
C MET A 59 0.63 -10.67 -1.36
N ASP A 60 1.07 -11.93 -1.35
CA ASP A 60 0.35 -13.06 -1.94
C ASP A 60 -0.49 -13.75 -0.86
N SER A 61 -1.76 -13.99 -1.13
CA SER A 61 -2.69 -14.70 -0.25
C SER A 61 -2.77 -16.16 -0.65
N ASP A 62 -1.77 -16.94 -0.26
CA ASP A 62 -1.89 -18.40 -0.39
C ASP A 62 -2.67 -19.00 0.82
N HIS A 63 -2.99 -20.29 0.73
CA HIS A 63 -3.72 -20.99 1.80
C HIS A 63 -2.85 -21.41 3.00
N VAL A 64 -1.52 -21.22 2.96
CA VAL A 64 -0.57 -21.83 3.91
C VAL A 64 0.27 -20.78 4.64
N ARG A 65 0.80 -19.79 3.94
CA ARG A 65 1.49 -18.61 4.46
C ARG A 65 1.39 -17.44 3.47
N ASN A 66 0.81 -16.32 3.92
CA ASN A 66 0.88 -15.09 3.14
C ASN A 66 2.34 -14.67 2.89
N ASP A 67 2.75 -14.60 1.62
CA ASP A 67 4.11 -14.30 1.22
C ASP A 67 4.25 -12.81 0.85
N HIS A 68 5.28 -12.16 1.40
CA HIS A 68 5.59 -10.78 1.06
C HIS A 68 6.29 -10.72 -0.30
N ILE A 69 5.61 -10.15 -1.30
CA ILE A 69 6.13 -10.00 -2.67
C ILE A 69 7.08 -8.81 -2.74
N GLY A 70 6.69 -7.70 -2.14
CA GLY A 70 7.38 -6.42 -2.26
C GLY A 70 6.64 -5.30 -1.55
N GLY A 71 7.17 -4.09 -1.60
CA GLY A 71 6.50 -2.95 -1.00
C GLY A 71 7.14 -1.63 -1.35
N ILE A 72 6.48 -0.55 -0.95
CA ILE A 72 7.00 0.81 -1.01
C ILE A 72 7.07 1.39 0.39
N LEU A 73 8.04 2.28 0.61
CA LEU A 73 8.24 2.99 1.86
C LEU A 73 8.44 4.47 1.54
N LEU A 74 7.60 5.33 2.12
CA LEU A 74 7.54 6.75 1.82
C LEU A 74 7.58 7.57 3.10
N ASN A 75 8.45 8.57 3.15
CA ASN A 75 8.40 9.59 4.19
C ASN A 75 7.38 10.67 3.79
N PHE A 76 6.39 10.94 4.65
CA PHE A 76 5.33 11.90 4.35
C PHE A 76 5.87 13.32 4.08
N GLY A 77 6.92 13.72 4.78
CA GLY A 77 7.60 15.00 4.61
C GLY A 77 8.17 15.23 3.21
N ASP A 78 8.55 14.16 2.51
CA ASP A 78 8.96 14.25 1.11
C ASP A 78 7.77 14.33 0.15
N LEU A 79 6.61 13.79 0.52
CA LEU A 79 5.40 13.80 -0.32
C LEU A 79 4.72 15.18 -0.32
N ILE A 80 4.75 15.90 0.80
CA ILE A 80 4.06 17.19 0.97
C ILE A 80 4.62 18.32 0.11
N LYS A 81 5.81 18.16 -0.50
CA LYS A 81 6.39 19.18 -1.39
C LYS A 81 5.48 19.50 -2.59
N ASN A 82 4.64 18.55 -3.00
CA ASN A 82 3.75 18.69 -4.16
C ASN A 82 2.24 18.58 -3.81
N GLY A 83 1.87 18.47 -2.53
CA GLY A 83 0.48 18.37 -2.04
C GLY A 83 -0.27 17.07 -2.37
N SER A 84 0.10 16.38 -3.44
CA SER A 84 -0.40 15.05 -3.80
C SER A 84 0.62 14.23 -4.59
N ILE A 85 0.41 12.93 -4.57
CA ILE A 85 1.13 11.95 -5.38
C ILE A 85 0.09 11.17 -6.16
N ASN A 86 0.34 10.95 -7.45
CA ASN A 86 -0.41 10.03 -8.30
C ASN A 86 0.53 9.49 -9.38
N LYS A 87 1.27 8.43 -9.03
CA LYS A 87 2.31 7.85 -9.90
C LYS A 87 2.69 6.43 -9.45
N PRO A 88 3.36 5.64 -10.30
CA PRO A 88 3.97 4.40 -9.88
C PRO A 88 5.20 4.66 -8.99
N ILE A 89 5.38 3.81 -7.99
CA ILE A 89 6.54 3.81 -7.10
C ILE A 89 7.16 2.42 -7.14
N ASN A 90 8.43 2.35 -7.53
CA ASN A 90 9.16 1.08 -7.62
C ASN A 90 9.26 0.44 -6.23
N MET A 91 9.07 -0.87 -6.18
CA MET A 91 9.15 -1.59 -4.93
C MET A 91 10.60 -1.73 -4.45
N PHE A 92 10.81 -1.65 -3.13
CA PHE A 92 12.15 -1.85 -2.54
C PHE A 92 12.57 -3.31 -2.57
N HIS A 93 11.62 -4.25 -2.60
CA HIS A 93 11.80 -5.68 -2.81
C HIS A 93 10.85 -6.19 -3.89
N GLY A 94 11.25 -7.24 -4.61
CA GLY A 94 10.48 -7.77 -5.74
C GLY A 94 10.71 -7.00 -7.05
N ARG A 95 9.95 -7.35 -8.09
CA ARG A 95 9.98 -6.68 -9.40
C ARG A 95 8.65 -5.97 -9.63
N GLY A 96 8.71 -4.73 -10.15
CA GLY A 96 7.53 -3.94 -10.48
C GLY A 96 7.35 -2.71 -9.61
N TYR A 97 6.14 -2.17 -9.61
CA TYR A 97 5.77 -0.95 -8.92
C TYR A 97 4.38 -1.08 -8.30
N ILE A 98 4.10 -0.22 -7.32
CA ILE A 98 2.74 0.02 -6.82
C ILE A 98 2.31 1.40 -7.31
N TRP A 99 1.17 1.46 -8.00
CA TRP A 99 0.55 2.75 -8.35
C TRP A 99 -0.26 3.25 -7.17
N VAL A 100 0.05 4.46 -6.69
CA VAL A 100 -0.62 5.02 -5.50
C VAL A 100 -1.06 6.45 -5.74
N THR A 101 -2.20 6.79 -5.15
CA THR A 101 -2.63 8.17 -4.97
C THR A 101 -2.63 8.52 -3.49
N ILE A 102 -1.87 9.55 -3.11
CA ILE A 102 -1.84 10.08 -1.73
C ILE A 102 -2.09 11.57 -1.83
N SER A 103 -3.10 12.07 -1.11
CA SER A 103 -3.39 13.49 -1.01
C SER A 103 -3.41 13.91 0.45
N SER A 104 -3.02 15.15 0.71
CA SER A 104 -3.04 15.72 2.05
C SER A 104 -3.62 17.12 2.02
N VAL A 105 -4.36 17.46 3.07
CA VAL A 105 -4.79 18.83 3.36
C VAL A 105 -4.10 19.30 4.64
N PRO A 106 -3.54 20.51 4.67
CA PRO A 106 -3.03 21.08 5.92
C PRO A 106 -4.15 21.16 6.94
N ILE A 107 -3.87 20.77 8.19
CA ILE A 107 -4.80 20.97 9.30
C ILE A 107 -4.75 22.46 9.67
N PRO A 108 -5.87 23.20 9.59
CA PRO A 108 -5.90 24.60 10.00
C PRO A 108 -5.51 24.77 11.46
N SER A 109 -4.76 25.83 11.78
CA SER A 109 -4.30 26.15 13.13
C SER A 109 -5.45 26.30 14.15
N SER A 110 -6.68 26.57 13.70
CA SER A 110 -7.86 26.67 14.56
C SER A 110 -8.34 25.34 15.13
N LEU A 111 -7.83 24.20 14.63
CA LEU A 111 -8.18 22.86 15.10
C LEU A 111 -7.07 22.18 15.93
N SER A 112 -5.90 22.81 16.08
CA SER A 112 -4.78 22.24 16.85
C SER A 112 -4.89 22.45 18.37
N ASP A 113 -5.85 23.26 18.83
CA ASP A 113 -5.96 23.69 20.23
C ASP A 113 -7.00 22.92 21.05
N VAL A 114 -7.65 21.91 20.48
CA VAL A 114 -8.55 21.02 21.25
C VAL A 114 -7.75 19.82 21.73
N LYS A 115 -7.20 19.94 22.94
CA LYS A 115 -6.43 18.91 23.64
C LYS A 115 -7.34 17.98 24.45
#